data_AF-A0A150H051-F1
#
_entry.id   AF-A0A150H051-F1
#
_cell.length_a   1.000
_cell.length_b   1.000
_cell.length_c   1.000
_cell.angle_alpha   90.00
_cell.angle_beta   90.00
_cell.angle_gamma   90.00
#
_symmetry.space_group_name_H-M   'P 1'
#
loop_
_entity.id
_entity.type
_entity.pdbx_description
1 polymer ?
#
loop_
_entity_poly.entity_id
_entity_poly.type
_entity_poly.pdbx_seq_one_letter_code
_entity_poly.pdbx_strand_id
1 'polypeptide(L)'
;MNTFDTFFIPPPPTPHLTLQGASDYPRSINIFVAGDRADASYAGYGWVPSSPSDIVTGHVSLLWSVLDVAQWNGRPGWEYGSKVLWHEIMHHLGLYHTFGRGNKGQGCTAGADDGVPDTPIVAGPVYNQAAFAQQSRAYCLSYFDTQLGGSWDAAVQAWRTRLGVPPADANHGFDSCPSLPGNDELGNYITYTHDVCIPALGHMTPGQVAYLHNMTERYQSLLYRWGQYFATLAPEAFQISHPPPPSPPAPSPPPALAPGARAPPPSQPPLSACQKTRSGCRCRSSWSFRGQRLAGCANPDGDEAGLWCPVEQDGNCASAINGYWDYCAAGLQESNCAAEFPRPPSPPPATPRPPSTPCGPGAVTQSGSFCASEAWALLRPDGTFNETHVGCANPDNDPQGPWCRLQPGFTSLLGRTWDYCGPACAPSPSPAPPAAASQPPPATAPPPAANATNATNATVPGGAGNATEKSKAGSGSGSGSLTLESLSGACVATQGLPSGCACRDAWGVVLKPSATAVSGRRYHTARHCTALPELQPAASPPPAALADGAAAAAGGAGGSSLVGVCEVSGCNDGSLNGRVMVCASPCTQLGLEDGQDVQL
;
A
#
# COMPACT_ATOMS: atom_id res chain seq x y z
N MET A 1 -39.69 2.34 33.88
CA MET A 1 -38.26 2.64 33.67
C MET A 1 -37.47 1.61 34.45
N ASN A 2 -36.98 0.58 33.77
CA ASN A 2 -36.11 -0.45 34.36
C ASN A 2 -34.69 -0.20 33.87
N THR A 3 -33.76 0.05 34.79
CA THR A 3 -32.32 0.09 34.56
C THR A 3 -31.72 -1.24 35.00
N PHE A 4 -31.17 -1.99 34.04
CA PHE A 4 -30.32 -3.16 34.28
C PHE A 4 -28.86 -2.69 34.36
N ASP A 5 -28.24 -2.84 35.53
CA ASP A 5 -26.79 -2.73 35.69
C ASP A 5 -26.13 -3.97 35.06
N THR A 6 -25.27 -3.74 34.06
CA THR A 6 -24.44 -4.76 33.42
C THR A 6 -23.01 -4.62 33.92
N PHE A 7 -22.50 -5.66 34.58
CA PHE A 7 -21.08 -5.81 34.91
C PHE A 7 -20.26 -5.91 33.62
N PHE A 8 -19.43 -4.89 33.35
CA PHE A 8 -18.44 -4.94 32.28
C PHE A 8 -17.22 -5.75 32.77
N ILE A 9 -17.04 -6.94 32.22
CA ILE A 9 -15.74 -7.60 32.20
C ILE A 9 -14.98 -6.95 31.03
N PRO A 10 -13.80 -6.34 31.25
CA PRO A 10 -13.03 -5.79 30.14
C PRO A 10 -12.68 -6.92 29.16
N PRO A 11 -12.92 -6.74 27.85
CA PRO A 11 -12.52 -7.73 26.86
C PRO A 11 -11.00 -7.98 26.97
N PRO A 12 -10.52 -9.21 26.71
CA PRO A 12 -9.10 -9.47 26.62
C PRO A 12 -8.46 -8.53 25.59
N PRO A 13 -7.23 -8.06 25.80
CA PRO A 13 -6.56 -7.16 24.87
C PRO A 13 -6.55 -7.81 23.49
N THR A 14 -7.27 -7.22 22.55
CA THR A 14 -7.16 -7.59 21.14
C THR A 14 -5.72 -7.41 20.73
N PRO A 15 -5.11 -8.36 20.00
CA PRO A 15 -3.76 -8.18 19.48
C PRO A 15 -3.75 -6.93 18.63
N HIS A 16 -3.10 -5.88 19.14
CA HIS A 16 -2.88 -4.65 18.39
C HIS A 16 -1.94 -5.02 17.25
N LEU A 17 -2.48 -5.13 16.04
CA LEU A 17 -1.68 -5.20 14.83
C LEU A 17 -0.85 -3.91 14.79
N THR A 18 0.41 -4.01 15.22
CA THR A 18 1.32 -2.87 15.21
C THR A 18 1.87 -2.79 13.80
N LEU A 19 1.46 -1.77 13.05
CA LEU A 19 2.05 -1.48 11.74
C LEU A 19 3.51 -1.09 11.96
N GLN A 20 4.42 -1.96 11.51
CA GLN A 20 5.85 -1.67 11.46
C GLN A 20 6.17 -1.19 10.05
N GLY A 21 6.52 0.08 9.94
CA GLY A 21 7.01 0.65 8.69
C GLY A 21 8.45 0.21 8.40
N ALA A 22 8.90 0.47 7.18
CA ALA A 22 10.29 0.35 6.78
C ALA A 22 11.20 1.18 7.71
N SER A 23 12.36 0.64 8.03
CA SER A 23 13.33 1.25 8.96
C SER A 23 13.83 2.63 8.51
N ASP A 24 13.68 2.95 7.23
CA ASP A 24 14.12 4.20 6.62
C ASP A 24 12.99 5.23 6.46
N TYR A 25 11.77 4.94 6.89
CA TYR A 25 10.65 5.90 6.92
C TYR A 25 11.05 7.17 7.71
N PRO A 26 10.72 8.39 7.21
CA PRO A 26 9.87 8.69 6.05
C PRO A 26 10.63 8.94 4.74
N ARG A 27 11.81 8.33 4.55
CA ARG A 27 12.50 8.37 3.25
C ARG A 27 11.90 7.42 2.22
N SER A 28 11.05 6.51 2.67
CA SER A 28 10.37 5.50 1.89
C SER A 28 8.85 5.65 2.01
N ILE A 29 8.14 5.23 0.95
CA ILE A 29 6.68 5.06 0.98
C ILE A 29 6.41 3.64 1.47
N ASN A 30 5.63 3.52 2.54
CA ASN A 30 5.20 2.22 3.04
C ASN A 30 3.96 1.76 2.29
N ILE A 31 4.04 0.59 1.67
CA ILE A 31 2.92 -0.06 0.98
C ILE A 31 2.63 -1.36 1.70
N PHE A 32 1.52 -1.39 2.44
CA PHE A 32 1.04 -2.59 3.10
C PHE A 32 0.14 -3.36 2.14
N VAL A 33 0.42 -4.65 1.98
CA VAL A 33 -0.39 -5.54 1.13
C VAL A 33 -1.07 -6.53 2.05
N ALA A 34 -2.39 -6.49 2.10
CA ALA A 34 -3.16 -7.28 3.05
C ALA A 34 -4.45 -7.83 2.44
N GLY A 35 -4.73 -9.10 2.77
CA GLY A 35 -5.97 -9.78 2.42
C GLY A 35 -6.11 -10.18 0.95
N ASP A 36 -6.77 -11.32 0.73
CA ASP A 36 -7.16 -11.85 -0.60
C ASP A 36 -8.66 -11.68 -0.87
N ARG A 37 -9.36 -10.91 -0.04
CA ARG A 37 -10.82 -10.94 0.00
C ARG A 37 -11.41 -10.22 -1.21
N ALA A 38 -11.93 -11.01 -2.14
CA ALA A 38 -12.72 -10.56 -3.30
C ALA A 38 -14.01 -9.81 -2.92
N ASP A 39 -14.41 -9.79 -1.64
CA ASP A 39 -15.55 -9.06 -1.08
C ASP A 39 -15.15 -7.73 -0.38
N ALA A 40 -13.88 -7.33 -0.42
CA ALA A 40 -13.48 -6.01 0.06
C ALA A 40 -14.13 -4.91 -0.80
N SER A 41 -14.67 -3.88 -0.14
CA SER A 41 -15.35 -2.76 -0.81
C SER A 41 -14.39 -1.77 -1.49
N TYR A 42 -13.08 -1.95 -1.34
CA TYR A 42 -12.02 -1.11 -1.89
C TYR A 42 -10.82 -1.96 -2.31
N ALA A 43 -10.17 -1.59 -3.41
CA ALA A 43 -8.96 -2.23 -3.92
C ALA A 43 -7.70 -1.80 -3.16
N GLY A 44 -7.72 -0.59 -2.62
CA GLY A 44 -6.65 0.01 -1.85
C GLY A 44 -7.11 1.32 -1.22
N TYR A 45 -6.22 1.96 -0.47
CA TYR A 45 -6.36 3.34 -0.02
C TYR A 45 -5.00 4.00 0.23
N GLY A 46 -4.94 5.32 0.08
CA GLY A 46 -3.86 6.19 0.49
C GLY A 46 -4.38 7.44 1.23
N TRP A 47 -3.58 7.96 2.17
CA TRP A 47 -3.93 9.18 2.92
C TRP A 47 -3.52 10.46 2.18
N VAL A 48 -4.36 11.50 2.21
CA VAL A 48 -4.15 12.75 1.45
C VAL A 48 -4.03 13.99 2.36
N PRO A 49 -2.88 14.70 2.38
CA PRO A 49 -1.56 14.15 2.12
C PRO A 49 -1.17 13.17 3.24
N SER A 50 -0.25 12.26 2.95
CA SER A 50 0.17 11.29 3.95
C SER A 50 1.12 11.91 4.98
N SER A 51 1.08 11.40 6.22
CA SER A 51 1.94 11.88 7.31
C SER A 51 3.39 11.43 7.12
N PRO A 52 4.39 12.30 7.36
CA PRO A 52 5.80 11.91 7.39
C PRO A 52 6.27 11.39 8.76
N SER A 53 5.45 11.46 9.80
CA SER A 53 5.86 11.10 11.17
C SER A 53 5.01 10.02 11.82
N ASP A 54 3.84 9.75 11.25
CA ASP A 54 2.91 8.74 11.75
C ASP A 54 2.63 7.73 10.64
N ILE A 55 3.19 6.53 10.79
CA ILE A 55 3.01 5.45 9.83
C ILE A 55 1.54 5.06 9.64
N VAL A 56 0.68 5.25 10.65
CA VAL A 56 -0.75 4.90 10.57
C VAL A 56 -1.47 5.78 9.54
N THR A 57 -1.03 7.03 9.39
CA THR A 57 -1.52 7.97 8.37
C THR A 57 -0.49 8.23 7.26
N GLY A 58 0.60 7.45 7.29
CA GLY A 58 1.85 7.60 6.53
C GLY A 58 2.08 6.53 5.48
N HIS A 59 1.04 5.80 5.07
CA HIS A 59 1.16 4.60 4.23
C HIS A 59 0.12 4.53 3.12
N VAL A 60 0.34 3.60 2.21
CA VAL A 60 -0.60 3.07 1.22
C VAL A 60 -0.95 1.64 1.61
N SER A 61 -2.21 1.24 1.44
CA SER A 61 -2.66 -0.12 1.69
C SER A 61 -3.34 -0.67 0.44
N LEU A 62 -3.03 -1.90 0.04
CA LEU A 62 -3.55 -2.56 -1.15
C LEU A 62 -4.03 -3.99 -0.81
N LEU A 63 -5.01 -4.48 -1.56
CA LEU A 63 -5.32 -5.92 -1.58
C LEU A 63 -4.21 -6.70 -2.31
N TRP A 64 -4.04 -7.97 -1.98
CA TRP A 64 -3.11 -8.84 -2.73
C TRP A 64 -3.50 -8.97 -4.21
N SER A 65 -4.80 -9.02 -4.53
CA SER A 65 -5.31 -9.11 -5.90
C SER A 65 -4.86 -7.95 -6.80
N VAL A 66 -4.55 -6.78 -6.22
CA VAL A 66 -4.01 -5.62 -6.92
C VAL A 66 -2.59 -5.84 -7.41
N LEU A 67 -1.81 -6.73 -6.77
CA LEU A 67 -0.45 -7.03 -7.19
C LEU A 67 -0.34 -8.33 -7.99
N ASP A 68 -1.34 -9.21 -7.87
CA ASP A 68 -1.37 -10.50 -8.54
C ASP A 68 -1.53 -10.35 -10.07
N VAL A 69 -0.46 -10.70 -10.79
CA VAL A 69 -0.39 -10.65 -12.26
C VAL A 69 -1.27 -11.69 -12.95
N ALA A 70 -1.70 -12.73 -12.23
CA ALA A 70 -2.69 -13.68 -12.71
C ALA A 70 -4.14 -13.18 -12.53
N GLN A 71 -4.33 -12.06 -11.82
CA GLN A 71 -5.63 -11.44 -11.56
C GLN A 71 -5.71 -10.02 -12.12
N TRP A 72 -5.71 -8.99 -11.26
CA TRP A 72 -5.98 -7.62 -11.67
C TRP A 72 -4.73 -6.93 -12.26
N ASN A 73 -3.53 -7.42 -11.94
CA ASN A 73 -2.28 -6.81 -12.36
C ASN A 73 -1.67 -7.46 -13.61
N GLY A 74 -2.51 -7.80 -14.59
CA GLY A 74 -2.05 -8.38 -15.83
C GLY A 74 -2.92 -7.96 -17.01
N ARG A 75 -2.44 -8.24 -18.22
CA ARG A 75 -3.12 -7.92 -19.48
C ARG A 75 -4.60 -8.34 -19.54
N PRO A 76 -5.04 -9.51 -19.06
CA PRO A 76 -6.47 -9.86 -19.03
C PRO A 76 -7.31 -8.94 -18.13
N GLY A 77 -6.70 -8.40 -17.07
CA GLY A 77 -7.28 -7.40 -16.17
C GLY A 77 -6.91 -5.96 -16.55
N TRP A 78 -6.43 -5.73 -17.77
CA TRP A 78 -5.99 -4.41 -18.28
C TRP A 78 -4.96 -3.68 -17.41
N GLU A 79 -4.10 -4.42 -16.71
CA GLU A 79 -3.13 -3.86 -15.75
C GLU A 79 -3.80 -2.98 -14.68
N TYR A 80 -5.06 -3.27 -14.34
CA TYR A 80 -5.85 -2.51 -13.37
C TYR A 80 -5.16 -2.43 -11.99
N GLY A 81 -4.46 -3.49 -11.60
CA GLY A 81 -3.65 -3.53 -10.39
C GLY A 81 -2.60 -2.41 -10.32
N SER A 82 -1.83 -2.25 -11.40
CA SER A 82 -0.85 -1.17 -11.56
C SER A 82 -1.50 0.21 -11.48
N LYS A 83 -2.71 0.38 -12.05
CA LYS A 83 -3.48 1.62 -11.89
C LYS A 83 -3.82 1.91 -10.44
N VAL A 84 -4.34 0.92 -9.71
CA VAL A 84 -4.73 1.11 -8.29
C VAL A 84 -3.51 1.52 -7.48
N LEU A 85 -2.38 0.82 -7.63
CA LEU A 85 -1.13 1.19 -6.96
C LEU A 85 -0.75 2.66 -7.25
N TRP A 86 -0.77 3.07 -8.52
CA TRP A 86 -0.40 4.42 -8.91
C TRP A 86 -1.38 5.48 -8.38
N HIS A 87 -2.67 5.17 -8.39
CA HIS A 87 -3.75 5.99 -7.83
C HIS A 87 -3.56 6.25 -6.33
N GLU A 88 -3.30 5.20 -5.54
CA GLU A 88 -3.10 5.36 -4.09
C GLU A 88 -1.78 6.08 -3.76
N ILE A 89 -0.73 5.89 -4.56
CA ILE A 89 0.51 6.67 -4.43
C ILE A 89 0.25 8.16 -4.68
N MET A 90 -0.56 8.52 -5.68
CA MET A 90 -0.91 9.91 -5.92
C MET A 90 -1.68 10.54 -4.77
N HIS A 91 -2.60 9.78 -4.14
CA HIS A 91 -3.24 10.20 -2.90
C HIS A 91 -2.22 10.43 -1.79
N HIS A 92 -1.31 9.47 -1.57
CA HIS A 92 -0.23 9.58 -0.59
C HIS A 92 0.58 10.87 -0.74
N LEU A 93 0.82 11.27 -2.00
CA LEU A 93 1.59 12.46 -2.39
C LEU A 93 0.74 13.75 -2.47
N GLY A 94 -0.57 13.67 -2.17
CA GLY A 94 -1.41 14.83 -1.89
C GLY A 94 -2.55 15.11 -2.88
N LEU A 95 -2.70 14.36 -3.97
CA LEU A 95 -3.81 14.57 -4.91
C LEU A 95 -5.14 14.06 -4.37
N TYR A 96 -6.22 14.74 -4.72
CA TYR A 96 -7.59 14.26 -4.54
C TYR A 96 -8.11 13.65 -5.83
N HIS A 97 -9.25 12.95 -5.77
CA HIS A 97 -9.94 12.51 -6.99
C HIS A 97 -10.34 13.71 -7.83
N THR A 98 -10.40 13.56 -9.17
CA THR A 98 -10.83 14.64 -10.08
C THR A 98 -12.27 15.13 -9.82
N PHE A 99 -13.07 14.35 -9.08
CA PHE A 99 -14.43 14.70 -8.64
C PHE A 99 -14.49 15.19 -7.18
N GLY A 100 -13.36 15.67 -6.66
CA GLY A 100 -13.23 16.35 -5.36
C GLY A 100 -12.64 15.48 -4.24
N ARG A 101 -12.75 15.99 -3.01
CA ARG A 101 -12.03 15.44 -1.83
C ARG A 101 -12.59 14.14 -1.24
N GLY A 102 -13.71 13.65 -1.77
CA GLY A 102 -14.39 12.46 -1.25
C GLY A 102 -14.32 11.28 -2.22
N ASN A 103 -14.83 10.13 -1.78
CA ASN A 103 -15.00 8.95 -2.63
C ASN A 103 -16.32 8.96 -3.40
N LYS A 104 -17.09 10.04 -3.27
CA LYS A 104 -18.36 10.26 -3.95
C LYS A 104 -18.27 11.58 -4.68
N GLY A 105 -18.74 11.59 -5.92
CA GLY A 105 -18.90 12.83 -6.67
C GLY A 105 -19.80 13.82 -5.95
N GLN A 106 -19.47 15.10 -6.02
CA GLN A 106 -20.26 16.18 -5.42
C GLN A 106 -21.10 16.95 -6.46
N GLY A 107 -21.35 16.32 -7.62
CA GLY A 107 -21.99 16.97 -8.76
C GLY A 107 -21.13 18.11 -9.32
N CYS A 108 -21.75 18.97 -10.13
CA CYS A 108 -21.08 20.09 -10.78
C CYS A 108 -21.01 21.31 -9.87
N THR A 109 -20.31 21.18 -8.74
CA THR A 109 -20.18 22.23 -7.72
C THR A 109 -18.72 22.55 -7.45
N ALA A 110 -18.45 23.71 -6.85
CA ALA A 110 -17.10 24.06 -6.40
C ALA A 110 -16.51 23.07 -5.37
N GLY A 111 -17.34 22.24 -4.73
CA GLY A 111 -16.86 21.17 -3.84
C GLY A 111 -16.30 19.95 -4.57
N ALA A 112 -16.60 19.80 -5.86
CA ALA A 112 -16.05 18.76 -6.73
C ALA A 112 -14.68 19.16 -7.34
N ASP A 113 -14.19 20.37 -7.07
CA ASP A 113 -12.85 20.80 -7.44
C ASP A 113 -11.79 20.01 -6.63
N ASP A 114 -10.83 19.41 -7.32
CA ASP A 114 -9.74 18.63 -6.74
C ASP A 114 -8.55 19.52 -6.29
N GLY A 115 -8.61 20.82 -6.57
CA GLY A 115 -7.61 21.82 -6.25
C GLY A 115 -6.51 21.95 -7.30
N VAL A 116 -6.63 21.29 -8.46
CA VAL A 116 -5.67 21.33 -9.55
C VAL A 116 -6.26 22.13 -10.72
N PRO A 117 -5.70 23.30 -11.09
CA PRO A 117 -6.35 24.22 -12.03
C PRO A 117 -6.58 23.70 -13.46
N ASP A 118 -5.85 22.67 -13.89
CA ASP A 118 -5.94 22.11 -15.24
C ASP A 118 -6.69 20.77 -15.30
N THR A 119 -7.30 20.33 -14.21
CA THR A 119 -8.30 19.29 -14.20
C THR A 119 -9.69 19.93 -14.13
N PRO A 120 -10.66 19.49 -14.95
CA PRO A 120 -12.00 20.06 -14.95
C PRO A 120 -12.82 19.58 -13.76
N ILE A 121 -13.79 20.40 -13.35
CA ILE A 121 -14.79 19.98 -12.36
C ILE A 121 -15.70 18.94 -13.02
N VAL A 122 -15.71 17.73 -12.49
CA VAL A 122 -16.57 16.64 -12.97
C VAL A 122 -17.55 16.19 -11.88
N ALA A 123 -18.72 15.68 -12.27
CA ALA A 123 -19.79 15.38 -11.33
C ALA A 123 -19.51 14.20 -10.39
N GLY A 124 -18.56 13.32 -10.77
CA GLY A 124 -18.31 12.05 -10.11
C GLY A 124 -17.39 11.12 -10.90
N PRO A 125 -17.17 9.89 -10.40
CA PRO A 125 -16.35 8.91 -11.09
C PRO A 125 -16.98 8.49 -12.42
N VAL A 126 -16.14 8.30 -13.45
CA VAL A 126 -16.56 8.00 -14.83
C VAL A 126 -17.51 6.81 -14.91
N TYR A 127 -17.23 5.71 -14.18
CA TYR A 127 -18.08 4.52 -14.22
C TYR A 127 -19.48 4.74 -13.61
N ASN A 128 -19.68 5.81 -12.82
CA ASN A 128 -20.99 6.15 -12.23
C ASN A 128 -21.77 7.19 -13.06
N GLN A 129 -21.20 7.68 -14.17
CA GLN A 129 -21.86 8.68 -15.00
C GLN A 129 -22.97 8.05 -15.82
N ALA A 130 -24.21 8.12 -15.34
CA ALA A 130 -25.37 7.48 -15.99
C ALA A 130 -25.53 7.91 -17.46
N ALA A 131 -25.14 9.13 -17.81
CA ALA A 131 -25.23 9.66 -19.17
C ALA A 131 -24.31 8.94 -20.17
N PHE A 132 -23.13 8.48 -19.73
CA PHE A 132 -22.09 8.02 -20.67
C PHE A 132 -21.15 6.92 -20.17
N ALA A 133 -21.30 6.33 -18.99
CA ALA A 133 -20.38 5.31 -18.47
C ALA A 133 -20.17 4.13 -19.45
N GLN A 134 -21.25 3.63 -20.05
CA GLN A 134 -21.13 2.57 -21.07
C GLN A 134 -20.44 3.06 -22.35
N GLN A 135 -20.68 4.31 -22.74
CA GLN A 135 -20.13 4.91 -23.95
C GLN A 135 -18.64 5.22 -23.77
N SER A 136 -18.21 5.69 -22.61
CA SER A 136 -16.81 5.95 -22.30
C SER A 136 -15.99 4.65 -22.32
N ARG A 137 -16.52 3.57 -21.74
CA ARG A 137 -15.88 2.25 -21.84
C ARG A 137 -15.72 1.77 -23.29
N ALA A 138 -16.79 1.87 -24.08
CA ALA A 138 -16.77 1.47 -25.49
C ALA A 138 -15.79 2.33 -26.31
N TYR A 139 -15.72 3.63 -26.01
CA TYR A 139 -14.78 4.56 -26.61
C TYR A 139 -13.33 4.18 -26.29
N CYS A 140 -13.00 3.91 -25.03
CA CYS A 140 -11.67 3.49 -24.61
C CYS A 140 -11.24 2.15 -25.25
N LEU A 141 -12.15 1.17 -25.33
CA LEU A 141 -11.90 -0.07 -26.08
C LEU A 141 -11.60 0.21 -27.54
N SER A 142 -12.44 1.00 -28.20
CA SER A 142 -12.25 1.35 -29.62
C SER A 142 -10.95 2.11 -29.84
N TYR A 143 -10.56 3.01 -28.93
CA TYR A 143 -9.30 3.73 -29.00
C TYR A 143 -8.11 2.76 -28.86
N PHE A 144 -8.14 1.86 -27.88
CA PHE A 144 -7.10 0.85 -27.71
C PHE A 144 -6.96 -0.03 -28.96
N ASP A 145 -8.08 -0.53 -29.50
CA ASP A 145 -8.06 -1.41 -30.67
C ASP A 145 -7.62 -0.69 -31.95
N THR A 146 -8.07 0.55 -32.17
CA THR A 146 -7.86 1.26 -33.44
C THR A 146 -6.62 2.15 -33.44
N GLN A 147 -6.40 2.93 -32.38
CA GLN A 147 -5.30 3.90 -32.32
C GLN A 147 -4.02 3.26 -31.77
N LEU A 148 -4.15 2.29 -30.87
CA LEU A 148 -3.02 1.52 -30.34
C LEU A 148 -2.89 0.14 -30.99
N GLY A 149 -3.76 -0.20 -31.95
CA GLY A 149 -3.71 -1.46 -32.69
C GLY A 149 -3.96 -2.70 -31.83
N GLY A 150 -4.63 -2.56 -30.69
CA GLY A 150 -4.78 -3.61 -29.70
C GLY A 150 -3.44 -4.02 -29.05
N SER A 151 -2.40 -3.20 -29.16
CA SER A 151 -1.03 -3.54 -28.77
C SER A 151 -0.68 -2.97 -27.39
N TRP A 152 -0.37 -3.88 -26.47
CA TRP A 152 0.18 -3.54 -25.16
C TRP A 152 1.53 -2.82 -25.26
N ASP A 153 2.35 -3.14 -26.26
CA ASP A 153 3.62 -2.44 -26.47
C ASP A 153 3.35 -0.98 -26.86
N ALA A 154 2.35 -0.73 -27.70
CA ALA A 154 1.95 0.64 -28.05
C ALA A 154 1.37 1.40 -26.84
N ALA A 155 0.55 0.74 -26.01
CA ALA A 155 0.03 1.34 -24.77
C ALA A 155 1.15 1.70 -23.78
N VAL A 156 2.09 0.79 -23.54
CA VAL A 156 3.26 1.03 -22.67
C VAL A 156 4.14 2.15 -23.22
N GLN A 157 4.36 2.20 -24.54
CA GLN A 157 5.09 3.32 -25.15
C GLN A 157 4.37 4.64 -24.96
N ALA A 158 3.04 4.65 -25.13
CA ALA A 158 2.24 5.85 -24.91
C ALA A 158 2.36 6.33 -23.46
N TRP A 159 2.20 5.44 -22.47
CA TRP A 159 2.34 5.78 -21.04
C TRP A 159 3.68 6.42 -20.70
N ARG A 160 4.78 5.93 -21.29
CA ARG A 160 6.13 6.46 -21.02
C ARG A 160 6.29 7.93 -21.39
N THR A 161 5.59 8.40 -22.41
CA THR A 161 5.79 9.74 -22.97
C THR A 161 4.63 10.70 -22.70
N ARG A 162 3.56 10.21 -22.08
CA ARG A 162 2.30 10.95 -21.98
C ARG A 162 2.22 11.73 -20.67
N LEU A 163 2.49 13.03 -20.80
CA LEU A 163 2.16 14.04 -19.80
C LEU A 163 1.17 15.02 -20.44
N GLY A 164 0.09 15.32 -19.74
CA GLY A 164 -1.05 16.07 -20.25
C GLY A 164 -2.20 15.20 -20.76
N VAL A 165 -3.36 15.84 -20.88
CA VAL A 165 -4.60 15.23 -21.38
C VAL A 165 -4.41 14.89 -22.86
N PRO A 166 -4.50 13.60 -23.25
CA PRO A 166 -4.42 13.22 -24.65
C PRO A 166 -5.52 13.92 -25.46
N PRO A 167 -5.28 14.31 -26.73
CA PRO A 167 -6.33 14.93 -27.55
C PRO A 167 -7.61 14.09 -27.65
N ALA A 168 -7.46 12.76 -27.59
CA ALA A 168 -8.58 11.83 -27.59
C ALA A 168 -9.38 11.82 -26.27
N ASP A 169 -8.76 12.19 -25.16
CA ASP A 169 -9.43 12.28 -23.85
C ASP A 169 -10.02 13.68 -23.62
N ALA A 170 -9.55 14.68 -24.37
CA ALA A 170 -10.12 16.03 -24.38
C ALA A 170 -11.44 16.15 -25.17
N ASN A 171 -12.12 15.05 -25.48
CA ASN A 171 -13.27 15.03 -26.39
C ASN A 171 -14.58 15.48 -25.71
N HIS A 172 -15.33 16.36 -26.37
CA HIS A 172 -16.60 16.95 -25.92
C HIS A 172 -17.79 15.98 -25.77
N GLY A 173 -17.60 14.69 -26.04
CA GLY A 173 -18.64 13.67 -25.90
C GLY A 173 -18.88 13.20 -24.47
N PHE A 174 -17.91 13.45 -23.57
CA PHE A 174 -17.94 12.96 -22.18
C PHE A 174 -17.79 14.15 -21.24
N ASP A 175 -18.93 14.73 -20.89
CA ASP A 175 -18.95 15.92 -20.04
C ASP A 175 -20.16 15.80 -19.10
N SER A 176 -19.86 15.52 -17.84
CA SER A 176 -20.87 15.43 -16.79
C SER A 176 -21.31 16.82 -16.31
N CYS A 177 -20.56 17.87 -16.63
CA CYS A 177 -20.74 19.24 -16.19
C CYS A 177 -20.70 20.26 -17.34
N PRO A 178 -21.60 20.18 -18.34
CA PRO A 178 -21.54 20.97 -19.57
C PRO A 178 -21.73 22.48 -19.41
N SER A 179 -22.10 22.95 -18.21
CA SER A 179 -22.12 24.38 -17.89
C SER A 179 -20.80 24.89 -17.31
N LEU A 180 -19.81 24.01 -17.10
CA LEU A 180 -18.48 24.32 -16.59
C LEU A 180 -17.43 24.06 -17.68
N PRO A 181 -16.25 24.70 -17.61
CA PRO A 181 -15.19 24.48 -18.60
C PRO A 181 -14.54 23.08 -18.48
N GLY A 182 -14.26 22.47 -19.64
CA GLY A 182 -13.53 21.21 -19.77
C GLY A 182 -14.44 20.01 -20.02
N ASN A 183 -13.86 18.81 -20.06
CA ASN A 183 -14.57 17.54 -20.29
C ASN A 183 -14.09 16.51 -19.26
N ASP A 184 -14.90 15.51 -18.93
CA ASP A 184 -14.50 14.44 -18.01
C ASP A 184 -13.30 13.65 -18.58
N GLU A 185 -12.18 13.68 -17.86
CA GLU A 185 -10.96 12.96 -18.24
C GLU A 185 -11.10 11.46 -17.97
N LEU A 186 -11.33 10.67 -19.00
CA LEU A 186 -11.59 9.23 -18.89
C LEU A 186 -10.36 8.43 -18.48
N GLY A 187 -9.18 8.89 -18.84
CA GLY A 187 -7.89 8.23 -18.59
C GLY A 187 -7.10 8.82 -17.43
N ASN A 188 -7.61 9.81 -16.69
CA ASN A 188 -6.82 10.39 -15.59
C ASN A 188 -6.59 9.33 -14.49
N TYR A 189 -5.33 9.14 -14.06
CA TYR A 189 -5.02 8.12 -13.05
C TYR A 189 -5.72 8.34 -11.71
N ILE A 190 -6.06 9.58 -11.35
CA ILE A 190 -6.74 9.92 -10.09
C ILE A 190 -8.28 9.93 -10.19
N THR A 191 -8.85 9.58 -11.35
CA THR A 191 -10.30 9.29 -11.44
C THR A 191 -10.59 7.81 -11.15
N TYR A 192 -11.87 7.50 -10.92
CA TYR A 192 -12.34 6.12 -11.05
C TYR A 192 -12.99 5.92 -12.41
N THR A 193 -12.28 5.18 -13.26
CA THR A 193 -12.66 4.92 -14.64
C THR A 193 -12.70 3.42 -14.92
N HIS A 194 -13.10 3.06 -16.13
CA HIS A 194 -13.03 1.70 -16.60
C HIS A 194 -11.58 1.28 -16.81
N ASP A 195 -11.28 0.05 -16.42
CA ASP A 195 -10.00 -0.64 -16.57
C ASP A 195 -9.31 -0.38 -17.92
N VAL A 196 -10.03 -0.56 -19.03
CA VAL A 196 -9.53 -0.32 -20.40
C VAL A 196 -9.14 1.13 -20.72
N CYS A 197 -9.73 2.11 -20.03
CA CYS A 197 -9.42 3.53 -20.27
C CYS A 197 -7.99 3.90 -19.85
N ILE A 198 -7.37 3.12 -18.97
CA ILE A 198 -6.01 3.36 -18.51
C ILE A 198 -4.99 3.04 -19.61
N PRO A 199 -4.96 1.84 -20.21
CA PRO A 199 -4.07 1.58 -21.36
C PRO A 199 -4.41 2.42 -22.58
N ALA A 200 -5.68 2.78 -22.79
CA ALA A 200 -6.06 3.65 -23.90
C ALA A 200 -5.58 5.10 -23.70
N LEU A 201 -5.96 5.73 -22.60
CA LEU A 201 -5.95 7.18 -22.37
C LEU A 201 -5.21 7.60 -21.09
N GLY A 202 -4.65 6.65 -20.33
CA GLY A 202 -3.93 6.83 -19.06
C GLY A 202 -2.98 8.02 -19.07
N HIS A 203 -3.20 9.01 -18.20
CA HIS A 203 -2.39 10.22 -18.13
C HIS A 203 -2.46 10.93 -16.77
N MET A 204 -1.58 11.92 -16.61
CA MET A 204 -1.63 12.96 -15.57
C MET A 204 -1.56 14.32 -16.25
N THR A 205 -2.17 15.34 -15.66
CA THR A 205 -2.01 16.72 -16.14
C THR A 205 -0.67 17.33 -15.64
N PRO A 206 -0.10 18.33 -16.33
CA PRO A 206 1.06 19.06 -15.81
C PRO A 206 0.78 19.72 -14.46
N GLY A 207 -0.44 20.21 -14.24
CA GLY A 207 -0.87 20.78 -12.96
C GLY A 207 -0.87 19.75 -11.84
N GLN A 208 -1.34 18.52 -12.09
CA GLN A 208 -1.27 17.42 -11.11
C GLN A 208 0.18 17.12 -10.73
N VAL A 209 1.08 17.04 -11.71
CA VAL A 209 2.51 16.82 -11.45
C VAL A 209 3.10 17.96 -10.62
N ALA A 210 2.87 19.22 -11.01
CA ALA A 210 3.34 20.38 -10.26
C ALA A 210 2.78 20.41 -8.83
N TYR A 211 1.51 20.04 -8.67
CA TYR A 211 0.85 19.93 -7.37
C TYR A 211 1.49 18.86 -6.50
N LEU A 212 1.77 17.66 -7.04
CA LEU A 212 2.48 16.59 -6.34
C LEU A 212 3.87 17.03 -5.86
N HIS A 213 4.65 17.70 -6.71
CA HIS A 213 5.96 18.23 -6.31
C HIS A 213 5.84 19.21 -5.12
N ASN A 214 4.93 20.17 -5.22
CA ASN A 214 4.72 21.18 -4.17
C ASN A 214 4.19 20.57 -2.86
N MET A 215 3.21 19.67 -2.95
CA MET A 215 2.62 19.01 -1.78
C MET A 215 3.62 18.10 -1.09
N THR A 216 4.35 17.28 -1.85
CA THR A 216 5.36 16.38 -1.29
C THR A 216 6.51 17.18 -0.69
N GLU A 217 6.98 18.25 -1.34
CA GLU A 217 7.99 19.14 -0.77
C GLU A 217 7.52 19.78 0.55
N ARG A 218 6.27 20.25 0.60
CA ARG A 218 5.71 20.94 1.77
C ARG A 218 5.45 20.01 2.95
N TYR A 219 4.82 18.86 2.71
CA TYR A 219 4.32 17.98 3.77
C TYR A 219 5.22 16.76 4.01
N GLN A 220 6.04 16.37 3.04
CA GLN A 220 6.92 15.20 3.10
C GLN A 220 8.34 15.56 2.59
N SER A 221 8.87 16.70 3.03
CA SER A 221 10.12 17.28 2.52
C SER A 221 11.31 16.31 2.49
N LEU A 222 11.41 15.39 3.47
CA LEU A 222 12.46 14.39 3.50
C LEU A 222 12.28 13.36 2.38
N LEU A 223 11.07 12.80 2.20
CA LEU A 223 10.75 11.92 1.08
C LEU A 223 11.05 12.61 -0.26
N TYR A 224 10.60 13.86 -0.41
CA TYR A 224 10.78 14.63 -1.64
C TYR A 224 12.27 14.78 -2.00
N ARG A 225 13.11 15.19 -1.05
CA ARG A 225 14.56 15.35 -1.27
C ARG A 225 15.25 14.04 -1.63
N TRP A 226 14.86 12.94 -0.98
CA TRP A 226 15.38 11.61 -1.33
C TRP A 226 14.90 11.15 -2.72
N GLY A 227 13.64 11.40 -3.06
CA GLY A 227 13.12 11.16 -4.40
C GLY A 227 13.90 11.93 -5.48
N GLN A 228 14.16 13.22 -5.27
CA GLN A 228 15.00 14.03 -6.15
C GLN A 228 16.43 13.46 -6.25
N TYR A 229 17.03 13.08 -5.13
CA TYR A 229 18.36 12.47 -5.11
C TYR A 229 18.40 11.18 -5.93
N PHE A 230 17.46 10.24 -5.72
CA PHE A 230 17.41 9.00 -6.50
C PHE A 230 17.16 9.24 -7.99
N ALA A 231 16.34 10.24 -8.33
CA ALA A 231 16.15 10.65 -9.72
C ALA A 231 17.45 11.11 -10.39
N THR A 232 18.37 11.74 -9.64
CA THR A 232 19.68 12.19 -10.16
C THR A 232 20.74 11.08 -10.22
N LEU A 233 20.67 10.06 -9.36
CA LEU A 233 21.66 8.99 -9.31
C LEU A 233 21.54 7.96 -10.43
N ALA A 234 20.32 7.76 -10.92
CA ALA A 234 20.05 6.73 -11.90
C ALA A 234 19.25 7.29 -13.08
N PRO A 235 19.73 8.36 -13.75
CA PRO A 235 19.04 8.87 -14.94
C PRO A 235 18.90 7.76 -15.98
N GLU A 236 19.86 6.83 -16.03
CA GLU A 236 19.82 5.64 -16.87
C GLU A 236 18.80 4.57 -16.42
N ALA A 237 18.56 4.40 -15.11
CA ALA A 237 17.47 3.50 -14.66
C ALA A 237 16.08 4.04 -15.06
N PHE A 238 15.98 5.35 -15.31
CA PHE A 238 14.82 5.98 -15.94
C PHE A 238 14.92 6.06 -17.48
N GLN A 239 16.11 5.91 -18.06
CA GLN A 239 16.29 5.71 -19.51
C GLN A 239 16.22 4.22 -19.83
N ILE A 240 15.01 3.71 -20.02
CA ILE A 240 14.84 2.37 -20.58
C ILE A 240 15.45 2.36 -21.98
N SER A 241 16.53 1.61 -22.16
CA SER A 241 17.20 1.43 -23.45
C SER A 241 16.15 1.15 -24.53
N HIS A 242 15.98 2.08 -25.47
CA HIS A 242 15.15 1.84 -26.63
C HIS A 242 15.71 0.60 -27.34
N PRO A 243 14.92 -0.46 -27.59
CA PRO A 243 15.33 -1.39 -28.62
C PRO A 243 15.57 -0.55 -29.89
N PRO A 244 16.69 -0.75 -30.60
CA PRO A 244 16.98 0.02 -31.79
C PRO A 244 15.75 -0.01 -32.70
N PRO A 245 15.38 1.13 -33.33
CA PRO A 245 14.23 1.17 -34.22
C PRO A 245 14.34 -0.03 -35.17
N PRO A 246 13.26 -0.82 -35.34
CA PRO A 246 13.31 -2.00 -36.18
C PRO A 246 13.90 -1.59 -37.52
N SER A 247 14.94 -2.30 -37.95
CA SER A 247 15.58 -2.02 -39.23
C SER A 247 14.49 -1.94 -40.30
N PRO A 248 14.55 -0.96 -41.23
CA PRO A 248 13.55 -0.84 -42.27
C PRO A 248 13.35 -2.22 -42.90
N PRO A 249 12.10 -2.70 -43.02
CA PRO A 249 11.84 -4.06 -43.45
C PRO A 249 12.56 -4.29 -44.77
N ALA A 250 13.35 -5.37 -44.82
CA ALA A 250 13.98 -5.80 -46.06
C ALA A 250 12.89 -5.88 -47.15
N PRO A 251 13.16 -5.40 -48.38
CA PRO A 251 12.16 -5.39 -49.45
C PRO A 251 11.56 -6.79 -49.58
N SER A 252 10.25 -6.88 -49.35
CA SER A 252 9.54 -8.14 -49.30
C SER A 252 9.78 -8.94 -50.58
N PRO A 253 10.16 -10.23 -50.50
CA PRO A 253 10.12 -11.10 -51.66
C PRO A 253 8.68 -11.18 -52.22
N PRO A 254 8.51 -11.41 -53.53
CA PRO A 254 7.20 -11.46 -54.17
C PRO A 254 6.29 -12.49 -53.48
N PRO A 255 4.96 -12.24 -53.42
CA PRO A 255 4.05 -13.00 -52.57
C PRO A 255 4.08 -14.48 -52.94
N ALA A 256 4.55 -15.32 -52.01
CA ALA A 256 4.29 -16.75 -52.08
C ALA A 256 2.80 -16.97 -51.82
N LEU A 257 2.15 -17.71 -52.74
CA LEU A 257 0.74 -18.08 -52.67
C LEU A 257 0.40 -18.67 -51.30
N ALA A 258 -0.56 -18.04 -50.62
CA ALA A 258 -1.02 -18.40 -49.29
C ALA A 258 -1.50 -19.86 -49.23
N PRO A 259 -0.95 -20.71 -48.35
CA PRO A 259 -1.50 -22.02 -48.07
C PRO A 259 -2.80 -21.87 -47.27
N GLY A 260 -3.91 -22.31 -47.86
CA GLY A 260 -5.10 -22.85 -47.19
C GLY A 260 -5.71 -22.02 -46.07
N ALA A 261 -6.81 -21.32 -46.40
CA ALA A 261 -7.76 -20.81 -45.42
C ALA A 261 -8.11 -21.90 -44.40
N ARG A 262 -7.76 -21.69 -43.12
CA ARG A 262 -8.27 -22.50 -42.01
C ARG A 262 -9.79 -22.43 -42.05
N ALA A 263 -10.43 -23.61 -42.05
CA ALA A 263 -11.87 -23.71 -41.91
C ALA A 263 -12.34 -22.93 -40.68
N PRO A 264 -13.47 -22.20 -40.78
CA PRO A 264 -14.02 -21.47 -39.64
C PRO A 264 -14.22 -22.44 -38.45
N PRO A 265 -13.91 -22.03 -37.22
CA PRO A 265 -14.17 -22.85 -36.04
C PRO A 265 -15.65 -23.25 -36.06
N PRO A 266 -15.99 -24.50 -35.70
CA PRO A 266 -17.37 -24.97 -35.70
C PRO A 266 -18.22 -24.00 -34.87
N SER A 267 -19.32 -23.53 -35.46
CA SER A 267 -20.29 -22.65 -34.83
C SER A 267 -20.68 -23.21 -33.47
N GLN A 268 -20.32 -22.50 -32.39
CA GLN A 268 -20.68 -22.93 -31.04
C GLN A 268 -22.21 -22.96 -30.90
N PRO A 269 -22.77 -23.93 -30.16
CA PRO A 269 -24.20 -23.97 -29.89
C PRO A 269 -24.65 -22.67 -29.21
N PRO A 270 -25.87 -22.17 -29.49
CA PRO A 270 -26.38 -20.96 -28.85
C PRO A 270 -26.39 -21.13 -27.32
N LEU A 271 -25.88 -20.12 -26.61
CA LEU A 271 -25.87 -20.10 -25.15
C LEU A 271 -27.29 -20.11 -24.61
N SER A 272 -27.52 -20.88 -23.56
CA SER A 272 -28.80 -20.84 -22.86
C SER A 272 -28.97 -19.55 -22.06
N ALA A 273 -30.22 -19.24 -21.69
CA ALA A 273 -30.51 -18.08 -20.85
C ALA A 273 -29.77 -18.14 -19.49
N CYS A 274 -29.52 -19.34 -18.97
CA CYS A 274 -28.79 -19.55 -17.71
C CYS A 274 -27.27 -19.48 -17.85
N GLN A 275 -26.74 -19.34 -19.06
CA GLN A 275 -25.31 -19.09 -19.31
C GLN A 275 -25.03 -17.66 -19.75
N LYS A 276 -26.04 -16.78 -19.72
CA LYS A 276 -25.93 -15.43 -20.25
C LYS A 276 -26.38 -14.39 -19.22
N THR A 277 -25.54 -13.40 -19.00
CA THR A 277 -25.90 -12.26 -18.12
C THR A 277 -26.90 -11.34 -18.83
N ARG A 278 -27.53 -10.44 -18.09
CA ARG A 278 -28.45 -9.42 -18.65
C ARG A 278 -27.76 -8.56 -19.72
N SER A 279 -26.46 -8.33 -19.55
CA SER A 279 -25.65 -7.55 -20.49
C SER A 279 -25.08 -8.41 -21.63
N GLY A 280 -25.41 -9.70 -21.63
CA GLY A 280 -25.07 -10.63 -22.68
C GLY A 280 -23.74 -11.36 -22.51
N CYS A 281 -23.11 -11.25 -21.34
CA CYS A 281 -21.86 -11.95 -21.03
C CYS A 281 -22.09 -13.44 -20.90
N ARG A 282 -21.10 -14.24 -21.31
CA ARG A 282 -21.08 -15.66 -21.02
C ARG A 282 -20.69 -15.88 -19.57
N CYS A 283 -21.56 -16.51 -18.79
CA CYS A 283 -21.24 -16.97 -17.45
C CYS A 283 -20.20 -18.09 -17.50
N ARG A 284 -19.33 -18.16 -16.49
CA ARG A 284 -18.45 -19.31 -16.30
C ARG A 284 -19.27 -20.60 -16.22
N SER A 285 -18.86 -21.59 -17.02
CA SER A 285 -19.44 -22.93 -17.01
C SER A 285 -19.33 -23.65 -15.65
N SER A 286 -18.35 -23.27 -14.81
CA SER A 286 -18.29 -23.67 -13.40
C SER A 286 -17.57 -22.62 -12.57
N TRP A 287 -18.08 -22.34 -11.37
CA TRP A 287 -17.49 -21.43 -10.40
C TRP A 287 -17.85 -21.87 -8.98
N SER A 288 -17.22 -21.27 -7.97
CA SER A 288 -17.46 -21.64 -6.57
C SER A 288 -17.77 -20.41 -5.73
N PHE A 289 -18.73 -20.53 -4.81
CA PHE A 289 -19.06 -19.49 -3.85
C PHE A 289 -19.40 -20.12 -2.49
N ARG A 290 -18.72 -19.68 -1.43
CA ARG A 290 -18.87 -20.22 -0.06
C ARG A 290 -18.84 -21.75 0.02
N GLY A 291 -17.91 -22.38 -0.72
CA GLY A 291 -17.75 -23.84 -0.76
C GLY A 291 -18.77 -24.59 -1.62
N GLN A 292 -19.76 -23.91 -2.19
CA GLN A 292 -20.69 -24.50 -3.15
C GLN A 292 -20.15 -24.36 -4.57
N ARG A 293 -20.14 -25.46 -5.31
CA ARG A 293 -19.82 -25.45 -6.75
C ARG A 293 -21.10 -25.16 -7.54
N LEU A 294 -21.03 -24.12 -8.35
CA LEU A 294 -22.12 -23.54 -9.14
C LEU A 294 -21.73 -23.54 -10.62
N ALA A 295 -22.70 -23.32 -11.50
CA ALA A 295 -22.54 -23.27 -12.94
C ALA A 295 -23.60 -22.33 -13.53
N GLY A 296 -23.19 -21.49 -14.48
CA GLY A 296 -24.10 -20.48 -15.04
C GLY A 296 -24.59 -19.48 -14.00
N CYS A 297 -25.82 -19.01 -14.18
CA CYS A 297 -26.55 -18.11 -13.29
C CYS A 297 -27.01 -18.81 -12.00
N ALA A 298 -26.62 -18.31 -10.83
CA ALA A 298 -27.05 -18.80 -9.52
C ALA A 298 -27.27 -17.65 -8.52
N ASN A 299 -27.95 -17.88 -7.40
CA ASN A 299 -28.16 -16.87 -6.36
C ASN A 299 -27.83 -17.44 -4.97
N PRO A 300 -26.58 -17.86 -4.74
CA PRO A 300 -26.19 -18.59 -3.53
C PRO A 300 -26.24 -17.76 -2.25
N ASP A 301 -26.35 -16.43 -2.35
CA ASP A 301 -26.43 -15.46 -1.26
C ASP A 301 -27.81 -14.83 -1.10
N GLY A 302 -28.78 -15.15 -1.96
CA GLY A 302 -30.14 -14.61 -1.88
C GLY A 302 -30.21 -13.12 -2.20
N ASP A 303 -29.37 -12.63 -3.11
CA ASP A 303 -29.39 -11.25 -3.60
C ASP A 303 -30.77 -10.90 -4.18
N GLU A 304 -31.34 -9.78 -3.74
CA GLU A 304 -32.64 -9.27 -4.19
C GLU A 304 -32.62 -8.85 -5.68
N ALA A 305 -31.45 -8.51 -6.22
CA ALA A 305 -31.28 -8.21 -7.64
C ALA A 305 -31.34 -9.45 -8.54
N GLY A 306 -31.34 -10.65 -7.96
CA GLY A 306 -31.58 -11.92 -8.62
C GLY A 306 -30.32 -12.77 -8.84
N LEU A 307 -30.41 -13.72 -9.76
CA LEU A 307 -29.29 -14.60 -10.11
C LEU A 307 -28.14 -13.79 -10.70
N TRP A 308 -26.92 -14.19 -10.39
CA TRP A 308 -25.70 -13.60 -10.92
C TRP A 308 -24.69 -14.70 -11.27
N CYS A 309 -23.64 -14.33 -11.99
CA CYS A 309 -22.54 -15.23 -12.27
C CYS A 309 -21.24 -14.44 -12.50
N PRO A 310 -20.08 -15.02 -12.16
CA PRO A 310 -18.82 -14.57 -12.72
C PRO A 310 -18.78 -14.88 -14.23
N VAL A 311 -18.24 -13.97 -15.01
CA VAL A 311 -18.20 -14.08 -16.48
C VAL A 311 -16.89 -14.70 -16.96
N GLU A 312 -16.94 -15.34 -18.14
CA GLU A 312 -15.75 -15.80 -18.86
C GLU A 312 -14.97 -14.58 -19.38
N GLN A 313 -13.73 -14.40 -18.90
CA GLN A 313 -12.88 -13.26 -19.27
C GLN A 313 -12.36 -13.36 -20.71
N ASP A 314 -12.23 -14.59 -21.20
CA ASP A 314 -11.94 -14.96 -22.58
C ASP A 314 -13.04 -14.54 -23.57
N GLY A 315 -14.24 -14.22 -23.07
CA GLY A 315 -15.40 -13.81 -23.87
C GLY A 315 -15.50 -12.31 -24.17
N ASN A 316 -14.52 -11.49 -23.78
CA ASN A 316 -14.55 -10.04 -24.03
C ASN A 316 -15.84 -9.36 -23.50
N CYS A 317 -16.37 -9.82 -22.35
CA CYS A 317 -17.62 -9.25 -21.86
C CYS A 317 -17.43 -7.90 -21.17
N ALA A 318 -17.41 -6.89 -22.02
CA ALA A 318 -17.24 -5.49 -21.71
C ALA A 318 -18.19 -4.94 -20.64
N SER A 319 -19.39 -5.49 -20.53
CA SER A 319 -20.47 -4.98 -19.70
C SER A 319 -20.53 -5.62 -18.30
N ALA A 320 -19.56 -6.47 -17.95
CA ALA A 320 -19.51 -7.07 -16.64
C ALA A 320 -19.25 -6.01 -15.56
N ILE A 321 -19.98 -6.10 -14.45
CA ILE A 321 -19.77 -5.31 -13.24
C ILE A 321 -18.35 -5.61 -12.73
N ASN A 322 -17.58 -4.53 -12.54
CA ASN A 322 -16.16 -4.58 -12.18
C ASN A 322 -15.30 -5.47 -13.11
N GLY A 323 -15.78 -5.78 -14.32
CA GLY A 323 -15.05 -6.58 -15.31
C GLY A 323 -15.02 -8.09 -15.07
N TYR A 324 -15.68 -8.63 -14.03
CA TYR A 324 -15.60 -10.08 -13.72
C TYR A 324 -16.90 -10.78 -13.33
N TRP A 325 -18.01 -10.07 -13.12
CA TRP A 325 -19.32 -10.67 -12.82
C TRP A 325 -20.47 -9.78 -13.31
N ASP A 326 -21.68 -10.32 -13.47
CA ASP A 326 -22.87 -9.51 -13.78
C ASP A 326 -24.14 -10.27 -13.35
N TYR A 327 -25.25 -9.54 -13.28
CA TYR A 327 -26.58 -10.11 -13.03
C TYR A 327 -27.11 -10.82 -14.27
N CYS A 328 -27.84 -11.90 -14.05
CA CYS A 328 -28.50 -12.66 -15.10
C CYS A 328 -29.80 -12.01 -15.57
N ALA A 329 -30.36 -12.52 -16.68
CA ALA A 329 -31.58 -11.98 -17.24
C ALA A 329 -32.73 -11.97 -16.21
N ALA A 330 -33.47 -10.86 -16.16
CA ALA A 330 -34.59 -10.70 -15.23
C ALA A 330 -35.65 -11.80 -15.44
N GLY A 331 -36.21 -12.31 -14.34
CA GLY A 331 -37.22 -13.37 -14.36
C GLY A 331 -36.66 -14.80 -14.44
N LEU A 332 -35.35 -14.98 -14.56
CA LEU A 332 -34.74 -16.29 -14.33
C LEU A 332 -34.93 -16.69 -12.87
N GLN A 333 -35.40 -17.92 -12.68
CA GLN A 333 -35.57 -18.55 -11.37
C GLN A 333 -34.46 -19.57 -11.17
N GLU A 334 -33.97 -19.72 -9.94
CA GLU A 334 -32.88 -20.66 -9.65
C GLU A 334 -33.25 -22.11 -9.98
N SER A 335 -34.52 -22.47 -9.85
CA SER A 335 -35.04 -23.78 -10.27
C SER A 335 -34.86 -24.06 -11.76
N ASN A 336 -34.96 -23.03 -12.62
CA ASN A 336 -34.80 -23.18 -14.06
C ASN A 336 -33.32 -23.42 -14.41
N CYS A 337 -32.42 -22.64 -13.82
CA CYS A 337 -30.99 -22.74 -14.09
C CYS A 337 -30.34 -23.96 -13.43
N ALA A 338 -30.81 -24.37 -12.25
CA ALA A 338 -30.36 -25.59 -11.60
C ALA A 338 -30.80 -26.87 -12.36
N ALA A 339 -31.89 -26.82 -13.13
CA ALA A 339 -32.31 -27.95 -13.95
C ALA A 339 -31.43 -28.12 -15.21
N GLU A 340 -31.02 -27.00 -15.82
CA GLU A 340 -30.16 -27.01 -17.00
C GLU A 340 -28.69 -27.31 -16.65
N PHE A 341 -28.23 -26.79 -15.51
CA PHE A 341 -26.91 -27.06 -14.94
C PHE A 341 -27.09 -27.75 -13.60
N PRO A 342 -27.43 -29.07 -13.59
CA PRO A 342 -27.59 -29.82 -12.36
C PRO A 342 -26.32 -29.66 -11.54
N ARG A 343 -26.49 -29.10 -10.33
CA ARG A 343 -25.39 -29.02 -9.36
C ARG A 343 -24.82 -30.44 -9.27
N PRO A 344 -23.50 -30.61 -9.43
CA PRO A 344 -22.90 -31.92 -9.24
C PRO A 344 -23.41 -32.48 -7.92
N PRO A 345 -23.97 -33.71 -7.90
CA PRO A 345 -24.44 -34.30 -6.66
C PRO A 345 -23.32 -34.17 -5.64
N SER A 346 -23.63 -33.64 -4.45
CA SER A 346 -22.68 -33.60 -3.35
C SER A 346 -21.99 -34.97 -3.31
N PRO A 347 -20.66 -35.01 -3.40
CA PRO A 347 -19.95 -36.26 -3.66
C PRO A 347 -20.44 -37.32 -2.65
N PRO A 348 -20.83 -38.53 -3.10
CA PRO A 348 -21.26 -39.57 -2.19
C PRO A 348 -20.15 -39.81 -1.15
N PRO A 349 -20.50 -40.14 0.11
CA PRO A 349 -19.50 -40.51 1.12
C PRO A 349 -18.58 -41.57 0.51
N ALA A 350 -17.31 -41.23 0.34
CA ALA A 350 -16.40 -42.05 -0.44
C ALA A 350 -16.29 -43.47 0.17
N THR A 351 -16.49 -44.50 -0.66
CA THR A 351 -16.17 -45.89 -0.30
C THR A 351 -14.71 -45.98 0.18
N PRO A 352 -14.41 -46.78 1.21
CA PRO A 352 -13.05 -46.88 1.77
C PRO A 352 -12.05 -47.24 0.68
N ARG A 353 -11.11 -46.33 0.39
CA ARG A 353 -10.00 -46.62 -0.52
C ARG A 353 -9.06 -47.66 0.10
N PRO A 354 -8.38 -48.48 -0.72
CA PRO A 354 -7.31 -49.37 -0.27
C PRO A 354 -6.22 -48.58 0.47
N PRO A 355 -5.48 -49.22 1.39
CA PRO A 355 -4.70 -48.58 2.44
C PRO A 355 -3.79 -47.48 1.87
N SER A 356 -4.01 -46.29 2.42
CA SER A 356 -3.43 -45.02 2.03
C SER A 356 -1.92 -44.99 2.28
N THR A 357 -1.22 -44.42 1.30
CA THR A 357 0.13 -43.87 1.43
C THR A 357 0.21 -42.98 2.68
N PRO A 358 1.24 -43.10 3.52
CA PRO A 358 1.28 -42.45 4.83
C PRO A 358 1.28 -40.92 4.70
N CYS A 359 0.46 -40.27 5.52
CA CYS A 359 0.28 -38.81 5.62
C CYS A 359 1.44 -38.12 6.35
N GLY A 360 2.65 -38.38 5.89
CA GLY A 360 3.89 -37.81 6.41
C GLY A 360 4.39 -36.61 5.60
N PRO A 361 5.69 -36.26 5.75
CA PRO A 361 6.41 -35.34 4.88
C PRO A 361 6.06 -35.50 3.40
N GLY A 362 5.75 -34.39 2.71
CA GLY A 362 5.47 -34.41 1.27
C GLY A 362 4.08 -34.91 0.88
N ALA A 363 3.13 -35.04 1.82
CA ALA A 363 1.74 -35.31 1.49
C ALA A 363 1.17 -34.20 0.58
N VAL A 364 0.35 -34.60 -0.40
CA VAL A 364 -0.32 -33.65 -1.31
C VAL A 364 -1.52 -33.02 -0.62
N THR A 365 -1.63 -31.69 -0.69
CA THR A 365 -2.71 -30.92 -0.06
C THR A 365 -3.92 -30.78 -0.99
N GLN A 366 -5.04 -30.24 -0.51
CA GLN A 366 -6.26 -30.07 -1.30
C GLN A 366 -6.07 -29.15 -2.50
N SER A 367 -5.18 -28.17 -2.41
CA SER A 367 -4.82 -27.31 -3.55
C SER A 367 -3.83 -27.94 -4.54
N GLY A 368 -3.32 -29.14 -4.26
CA GLY A 368 -2.29 -29.81 -5.07
C GLY A 368 -0.85 -29.42 -4.73
N SER A 369 -0.63 -28.74 -3.59
CA SER A 369 0.70 -28.42 -3.06
C SER A 369 1.26 -29.58 -2.21
N PHE A 370 2.46 -29.43 -1.64
CA PHE A 370 3.11 -30.46 -0.83
C PHE A 370 3.40 -29.98 0.59
N CYS A 371 3.08 -30.80 1.58
CA CYS A 371 3.43 -30.56 2.98
C CYS A 371 4.95 -30.53 3.19
N ALA A 372 5.41 -29.60 4.02
CA ALA A 372 6.79 -29.52 4.46
C ALA A 372 7.23 -30.82 5.14
N SER A 373 8.47 -31.22 4.88
CA SER A 373 9.16 -32.28 5.61
C SER A 373 9.70 -31.80 6.97
N GLU A 374 9.82 -30.49 7.15
CA GLU A 374 10.24 -29.86 8.39
C GLU A 374 9.13 -29.91 9.44
N ALA A 375 9.54 -29.99 10.71
CA ALA A 375 8.62 -29.95 11.83
C ALA A 375 8.02 -28.52 11.98
N TRP A 376 6.74 -28.44 12.31
CA TRP A 376 6.00 -27.20 12.52
C TRP A 376 5.13 -27.31 13.77
N ALA A 377 4.80 -26.18 14.41
CA ALA A 377 3.95 -26.16 15.61
C ALA A 377 3.01 -24.95 15.55
N LEU A 378 1.81 -25.11 16.13
CA LEU A 378 0.88 -23.99 16.32
C LEU A 378 1.34 -23.16 17.53
N LEU A 379 1.38 -21.84 17.41
CA LEU A 379 1.61 -20.96 18.55
C LEU A 379 0.30 -20.86 19.36
N ARG A 380 0.33 -21.17 20.65
CA ARG A 380 -0.80 -20.99 21.56
C ARG A 380 -1.00 -19.50 21.89
N PRO A 381 -2.19 -19.09 22.35
CA PRO A 381 -2.46 -17.71 22.76
C PRO A 381 -1.53 -17.16 23.85
N ASP A 382 -0.91 -18.03 24.65
CA ASP A 382 0.07 -17.69 25.68
C ASP A 382 1.51 -17.52 25.14
N GLY A 383 1.71 -17.64 23.83
CA GLY A 383 3.02 -17.53 23.17
C GLY A 383 3.86 -18.80 23.25
N THR A 384 3.35 -19.90 23.82
CA THR A 384 4.06 -21.18 23.81
C THR A 384 3.74 -21.97 22.54
N PHE A 385 4.72 -22.68 21.99
CA PHE A 385 4.45 -23.59 20.87
C PHE A 385 3.73 -24.83 21.39
N ASN A 386 2.74 -25.31 20.63
CA ASN A 386 2.13 -26.61 20.85
C ASN A 386 3.13 -27.74 20.56
N GLU A 387 2.67 -28.98 20.62
CA GLU A 387 3.41 -30.13 20.11
C GLU A 387 3.91 -29.88 18.68
N THR A 388 5.10 -30.41 18.36
CA THR A 388 5.68 -30.27 17.02
C THR A 388 5.15 -31.39 16.12
N HIS A 389 4.73 -31.04 14.92
CA HIS A 389 4.12 -31.92 13.94
C HIS A 389 4.96 -31.96 12.67
N VAL A 390 4.89 -33.08 11.96
CA VAL A 390 5.54 -33.26 10.66
C VAL A 390 4.50 -33.79 9.68
N GLY A 391 4.39 -33.19 8.50
CA GLY A 391 3.30 -33.52 7.57
C GLY A 391 1.95 -32.98 8.04
N CYS A 392 0.89 -33.76 7.86
CA CYS A 392 -0.50 -33.38 8.17
C CYS A 392 -0.83 -33.58 9.66
N ALA A 393 -1.37 -32.55 10.31
CA ALA A 393 -1.88 -32.63 11.68
C ALA A 393 -3.10 -31.71 11.87
N ASN A 394 -3.90 -31.97 12.91
CA ASN A 394 -5.01 -31.10 13.29
C ASN A 394 -4.89 -30.65 14.76
N PRO A 395 -3.84 -29.90 15.11
CA PRO A 395 -3.51 -29.62 16.50
C PRO A 395 -4.50 -28.68 17.22
N ASP A 396 -5.24 -27.89 16.45
CA ASP A 396 -6.24 -26.94 16.90
C ASP A 396 -7.68 -27.49 16.77
N ASN A 397 -7.82 -28.76 16.36
CA ASN A 397 -9.10 -29.41 16.14
C ASN A 397 -9.98 -28.61 15.16
N ASP A 398 -9.38 -28.07 14.10
CA ASP A 398 -10.04 -27.34 13.02
C ASP A 398 -11.12 -28.24 12.39
N PRO A 399 -12.39 -27.78 12.32
CA PRO A 399 -13.48 -28.55 11.74
C PRO A 399 -13.30 -28.86 10.24
N GLN A 400 -12.42 -28.14 9.53
CA GLN A 400 -12.09 -28.41 8.12
C GLN A 400 -11.11 -29.57 7.95
N GLY A 401 -10.57 -30.10 9.05
CA GLY A 401 -9.73 -31.30 9.07
C GLY A 401 -8.23 -30.99 9.22
N PRO A 402 -7.38 -32.01 9.07
CA PRO A 402 -5.94 -31.83 9.22
C PRO A 402 -5.38 -30.94 8.12
N TRP A 403 -4.38 -30.15 8.50
CA TRP A 403 -3.67 -29.23 7.65
C TRP A 403 -2.17 -29.40 7.88
N CYS A 404 -1.36 -28.81 7.00
CA CYS A 404 0.08 -28.84 7.14
C CYS A 404 0.70 -27.52 6.68
N ARG A 405 1.87 -27.20 7.22
CA ARG A 405 2.75 -26.19 6.63
C ARG A 405 3.21 -26.67 5.25
N LEU A 406 3.21 -25.80 4.26
CA LEU A 406 3.72 -26.09 2.92
C LEU A 406 5.25 -26.00 2.88
N GLN A 407 5.87 -26.71 1.93
CA GLN A 407 7.32 -26.57 1.68
C GLN A 407 7.71 -25.11 1.42
N PRO A 408 8.91 -24.66 1.84
CA PRO A 408 9.39 -23.32 1.52
C PRO A 408 9.30 -23.02 0.02
N GLY A 409 8.76 -21.85 -0.34
CA GLY A 409 8.53 -21.46 -1.73
C GLY A 409 7.19 -21.90 -2.32
N PHE A 410 6.37 -22.65 -1.58
CA PHE A 410 5.01 -22.99 -1.97
C PHE A 410 3.98 -22.21 -1.14
N THR A 411 2.92 -21.77 -1.81
CA THR A 411 1.72 -21.19 -1.18
C THR A 411 0.48 -21.88 -1.70
N SER A 412 -0.57 -21.96 -0.91
CA SER A 412 -1.88 -22.41 -1.41
C SER A 412 -2.40 -21.45 -2.49
N LEU A 413 -3.50 -21.82 -3.16
CA LEU A 413 -4.21 -20.93 -4.10
C LEU A 413 -4.68 -19.61 -3.45
N LEU A 414 -4.63 -19.52 -2.12
CA LEU A 414 -4.96 -18.34 -1.32
C LEU A 414 -3.69 -17.71 -0.68
N GLY A 415 -2.50 -17.92 -1.25
CA GLY A 415 -1.26 -17.29 -0.77
C GLY A 415 -0.76 -17.75 0.61
N ARG A 416 -1.40 -18.73 1.26
CA ARG A 416 -1.04 -19.18 2.61
C ARG A 416 0.16 -20.12 2.57
N THR A 417 1.02 -20.05 3.58
CA THR A 417 2.15 -20.99 3.79
C THR A 417 1.74 -22.32 4.41
N TRP A 418 0.44 -22.59 4.47
CA TRP A 418 -0.16 -23.82 4.94
C TRP A 418 -1.37 -24.15 4.05
N ASP A 419 -1.78 -25.41 4.04
CA ASP A 419 -2.98 -25.84 3.33
C ASP A 419 -3.62 -27.07 4.00
N TYR A 420 -4.90 -27.31 3.73
CA TYR A 420 -5.59 -28.49 4.22
C TYR A 420 -5.10 -29.73 3.50
N CYS A 421 -4.91 -30.79 4.27
CA CYS A 421 -4.49 -32.06 3.72
C CYS A 421 -5.62 -32.71 2.93
N GLY A 422 -5.24 -33.46 1.89
CA GLY A 422 -6.21 -34.19 1.09
C GLY A 422 -7.04 -35.17 1.96
N PRO A 423 -8.25 -35.56 1.49
CA PRO A 423 -9.17 -36.43 2.23
C PRO A 423 -8.59 -37.81 2.59
N ALA A 424 -7.44 -38.19 2.02
CA ALA A 424 -6.71 -39.40 2.37
C ALA A 424 -6.04 -39.36 3.77
N CYS A 425 -6.06 -38.20 4.46
CA CYS A 425 -5.32 -37.97 5.70
C CYS A 425 -6.16 -37.79 6.96
N ALA A 426 -7.41 -38.28 6.98
CA ALA A 426 -8.20 -38.31 8.20
C ALA A 426 -7.43 -39.06 9.31
N PRO A 427 -7.28 -38.47 10.52
CA PRO A 427 -6.60 -39.15 11.62
C PRO A 427 -7.34 -40.45 11.94
N SER A 428 -6.60 -41.57 12.00
CA SER A 428 -7.13 -42.79 12.60
C SER A 428 -7.56 -42.44 14.03
N PRO A 429 -8.79 -42.78 14.46
CA PRO A 429 -9.27 -42.40 15.79
C PRO A 429 -8.30 -42.90 16.84
N SER A 430 -7.70 -41.96 17.58
CA SER A 430 -6.85 -42.28 18.72
C SER A 430 -7.69 -43.04 19.75
N PRO A 431 -7.20 -44.15 20.33
CA PRO A 431 -7.97 -44.94 21.29
C PRO A 431 -8.44 -44.05 22.45
N ALA A 432 -9.74 -44.13 22.75
CA ALA A 432 -10.37 -43.33 23.79
C ALA A 432 -9.60 -43.49 25.13
N PRO A 433 -9.32 -42.39 25.85
CA PRO A 433 -8.72 -42.49 27.18
C PRO A 433 -9.67 -43.26 28.11
N PRO A 434 -9.14 -44.14 29.00
CA PRO A 434 -9.97 -44.94 29.89
C PRO A 434 -10.82 -44.03 30.79
N ALA A 435 -12.11 -44.37 30.89
CA ALA A 435 -13.10 -43.63 31.64
C ALA A 435 -12.64 -43.39 33.09
N ALA A 436 -12.57 -42.12 33.49
CA ALA A 436 -12.29 -41.73 34.85
C ALA A 436 -13.45 -42.17 35.76
N ALA A 437 -13.10 -42.91 36.82
CA ALA A 437 -14.03 -43.36 37.84
C ALA A 437 -14.68 -42.17 38.57
N SER A 438 -15.99 -42.28 38.79
CA SER A 438 -16.84 -41.37 39.55
C SER A 438 -16.31 -41.10 40.96
N GLN A 439 -16.06 -39.83 41.30
CA GLN A 439 -15.88 -39.38 42.68
C GLN A 439 -17.23 -39.12 43.37
N PRO A 440 -17.31 -39.28 44.71
CA PRO A 440 -18.53 -39.06 45.49
C PRO A 440 -18.80 -37.57 45.73
N PRO A 441 -20.05 -37.17 46.03
CA PRO A 441 -20.43 -35.77 46.19
C PRO A 441 -19.87 -35.16 47.48
N PRO A 442 -19.38 -33.90 47.47
CA PRO A 442 -18.99 -33.21 48.68
C PRO A 442 -20.19 -32.65 49.45
N ALA A 443 -20.03 -32.64 50.76
CA ALA A 443 -21.01 -32.35 51.80
C ALA A 443 -21.48 -30.88 51.85
N THR A 444 -22.68 -30.72 52.41
CA THR A 444 -23.37 -29.49 52.78
C THR A 444 -22.56 -28.55 53.68
N ALA A 445 -22.55 -27.26 53.36
CA ALA A 445 -21.99 -26.18 54.18
C ALA A 445 -23.02 -25.60 55.20
N PRO A 446 -22.56 -25.13 56.38
CA PRO A 446 -23.40 -24.55 57.44
C PRO A 446 -23.71 -23.04 57.24
N PRO A 447 -24.69 -22.46 57.97
CA PRO A 447 -25.22 -21.12 57.71
C PRO A 447 -24.32 -19.98 58.22
N PRO A 448 -24.50 -18.74 57.72
CA PRO A 448 -23.60 -17.63 58.03
C PRO A 448 -23.91 -16.98 59.38
N ALA A 449 -22.85 -16.67 60.13
CA ALA A 449 -22.90 -15.85 61.33
C ALA A 449 -22.88 -14.35 60.98
N ALA A 450 -23.71 -13.59 61.69
CA ALA A 450 -23.75 -12.13 61.69
C ALA A 450 -22.53 -11.54 62.43
N ASN A 451 -21.99 -10.41 61.96
CA ASN A 451 -21.99 -9.16 62.74
C ASN A 451 -21.18 -8.00 62.12
N ALA A 452 -21.68 -6.81 62.49
CA ALA A 452 -20.96 -5.58 62.83
C ALA A 452 -20.39 -4.70 61.70
N THR A 453 -21.24 -3.75 61.31
CA THR A 453 -20.90 -2.40 60.87
C THR A 453 -20.04 -1.65 61.89
N ASN A 454 -18.98 -0.98 61.42
CA ASN A 454 -18.42 0.18 62.09
C ASN A 454 -18.12 1.26 61.04
N ALA A 455 -18.76 2.41 61.19
CA ALA A 455 -18.58 3.60 60.37
C ALA A 455 -17.65 4.57 61.09
N THR A 456 -16.71 5.19 60.38
CA THR A 456 -16.13 6.49 60.77
C THR A 456 -15.75 7.30 59.54
N ASN A 457 -16.40 8.46 59.46
CA ASN A 457 -16.06 9.76 58.86
C ASN A 457 -14.68 9.94 58.22
N ALA A 458 -14.66 10.64 57.07
CA ALA A 458 -14.07 11.97 56.98
C ALA A 458 -14.49 12.70 55.68
N THR A 459 -15.31 13.72 55.88
CA THR A 459 -15.67 14.81 54.97
C THR A 459 -14.50 15.79 54.83
N VAL A 460 -14.35 16.45 53.66
CA VAL A 460 -14.20 17.92 53.47
C VAL A 460 -13.83 18.23 52.00
N PRO A 461 -14.28 19.38 51.45
CA PRO A 461 -14.71 19.51 50.05
C PRO A 461 -13.81 20.40 49.19
N GLY A 462 -14.06 20.34 47.88
CA GLY A 462 -13.56 21.30 46.89
C GLY A 462 -14.24 22.66 46.95
N GLY A 463 -13.55 23.67 46.42
CA GLY A 463 -14.05 25.01 46.20
C GLY A 463 -13.31 25.66 45.03
N ALA A 464 -14.07 25.99 43.99
CA ALA A 464 -13.68 26.80 42.84
C ALA A 464 -13.75 28.30 43.17
N GLY A 465 -13.07 29.14 42.38
CA GLY A 465 -13.36 30.59 42.36
C GLY A 465 -12.27 31.46 41.73
N ASN A 466 -12.51 31.91 40.50
CA ASN A 466 -11.82 32.99 39.80
C ASN A 466 -12.03 34.36 40.48
N ALA A 467 -11.05 35.27 40.37
CA ALA A 467 -11.17 36.54 39.61
C ALA A 467 -10.08 37.60 39.94
N THR A 468 -9.77 38.39 38.90
CA THR A 468 -9.41 39.83 38.84
C THR A 468 -7.96 40.34 39.03
N GLU A 469 -7.47 40.92 37.93
CA GLU A 469 -6.79 42.22 37.72
C GLU A 469 -5.64 42.69 38.64
N LYS A 470 -4.48 42.97 38.02
CA LYS A 470 -3.88 44.33 38.04
C LYS A 470 -2.71 44.51 37.06
N SER A 471 -2.69 45.71 36.51
CA SER A 471 -1.72 46.35 35.63
C SER A 471 -0.39 46.72 36.31
N LYS A 472 0.73 46.73 35.56
CA LYS A 472 1.69 47.85 35.55
C LYS A 472 2.76 47.75 34.46
N ALA A 473 3.00 48.89 33.81
CA ALA A 473 4.08 49.16 32.86
C ALA A 473 5.44 49.39 33.57
N GLY A 474 6.53 49.16 32.83
CA GLY A 474 7.90 49.53 33.24
C GLY A 474 8.87 49.45 32.06
N SER A 475 9.24 50.62 31.55
CA SER A 475 10.26 50.86 30.52
C SER A 475 11.67 50.90 31.16
N GLY A 476 12.70 50.47 30.43
CA GLY A 476 14.10 50.57 30.86
C GLY A 476 15.07 50.35 29.70
N SER A 477 15.58 51.45 29.16
CA SER A 477 16.65 51.54 28.15
C SER A 477 18.03 51.55 28.81
N GLY A 478 19.03 50.94 28.17
CA GLY A 478 20.44 51.02 28.59
C GLY A 478 21.39 50.68 27.43
N SER A 479 22.01 51.71 26.86
CA SER A 479 23.13 51.63 25.91
C SER A 479 24.47 51.48 26.65
N GLY A 480 25.40 50.73 26.06
CA GLY A 480 26.80 50.69 26.46
C GLY A 480 27.69 50.22 25.31
N SER A 481 28.55 51.11 24.82
CA SER A 481 29.55 50.90 23.77
C SER A 481 30.94 50.81 24.42
N LEU A 482 31.75 49.82 24.02
CA LEU A 482 33.20 49.78 24.25
C LEU A 482 33.92 49.10 23.06
N THR A 483 35.08 49.64 22.73
CA THR A 483 35.88 49.42 21.51
C THR A 483 37.07 48.47 21.70
N LEU A 484 37.38 47.73 20.62
CA LEU A 484 38.69 47.33 20.07
C LEU A 484 39.72 46.57 20.95
N GLU A 485 40.05 45.33 20.54
CA GLU A 485 41.45 44.90 20.36
C GLU A 485 41.57 43.63 19.48
N SER A 486 42.68 43.60 18.73
CA SER A 486 43.04 42.70 17.64
C SER A 486 43.75 41.44 18.14
N LEU A 487 43.36 40.24 17.71
CA LEU A 487 44.26 39.07 17.68
C LEU A 487 43.99 38.16 16.47
N SER A 488 44.97 38.13 15.57
CA SER A 488 45.16 37.16 14.49
C SER A 488 45.58 35.79 15.04
N GLY A 489 44.86 34.72 14.67
CA GLY A 489 45.27 33.35 14.95
C GLY A 489 44.73 32.40 13.87
N ALA A 490 45.60 31.95 12.97
CA ALA A 490 45.31 30.93 11.98
C ALA A 490 45.39 29.53 12.60
N CYS A 491 44.40 28.67 12.32
CA CYS A 491 44.48 27.22 12.56
C CYS A 491 44.33 26.46 11.25
N VAL A 492 45.38 25.72 10.89
CA VAL A 492 45.43 24.70 9.84
C VAL A 492 45.09 23.36 10.50
N ALA A 493 44.01 22.66 10.10
CA ALA A 493 43.84 21.24 10.43
C ALA A 493 42.83 20.50 9.52
N THR A 494 43.36 19.57 8.72
CA THR A 494 42.68 18.56 7.89
C THR A 494 42.39 17.28 8.69
N GLN A 495 41.76 17.37 9.86
CA GLN A 495 41.45 16.16 10.64
C GLN A 495 40.15 15.51 10.17
N GLY A 496 40.26 14.26 9.71
CA GLY A 496 39.15 13.33 9.44
C GLY A 496 38.87 13.02 7.96
N LEU A 497 39.49 13.73 7.02
CA LEU A 497 39.46 13.41 5.59
C LEU A 497 40.75 12.69 5.16
N PRO A 498 40.69 11.70 4.25
CA PRO A 498 41.89 11.11 3.65
C PRO A 498 42.78 12.17 3.00
N SER A 499 44.09 11.95 3.00
CA SER A 499 45.07 12.90 2.45
C SER A 499 44.76 13.24 0.98
N GLY A 500 44.56 14.53 0.70
CA GLY A 500 44.21 15.06 -0.61
C GLY A 500 42.75 15.46 -0.77
N CYS A 501 41.84 15.04 0.12
CA CYS A 501 40.42 15.39 0.03
C CYS A 501 40.09 16.79 0.59
N ALA A 502 39.11 17.47 -0.01
CA ALA A 502 38.52 18.72 0.45
C ALA A 502 36.97 18.65 0.39
N CYS A 503 36.26 19.15 1.41
CA CYS A 503 34.81 19.31 1.30
C CYS A 503 34.49 20.60 0.54
N ARG A 504 33.60 20.51 -0.45
CA ARG A 504 33.04 21.66 -1.16
C ARG A 504 31.59 21.83 -0.72
N ASP A 505 31.13 23.07 -0.72
CA ASP A 505 29.72 23.38 -0.51
C ASP A 505 28.88 22.75 -1.63
N ALA A 506 28.02 21.80 -1.27
CA ALA A 506 26.97 21.30 -2.15
C ALA A 506 25.92 22.42 -2.35
N TRP A 507 25.48 22.61 -3.58
CA TRP A 507 24.66 23.75 -3.99
C TRP A 507 23.27 23.75 -3.31
N GLY A 508 22.81 24.95 -2.91
CA GLY A 508 21.39 25.32 -3.07
C GLY A 508 20.59 25.79 -1.85
N VAL A 509 20.92 26.96 -1.27
CA VAL A 509 19.86 27.90 -0.83
C VAL A 509 20.17 29.24 -1.48
N VAL A 510 19.40 29.62 -2.50
CA VAL A 510 19.41 30.99 -3.03
C VAL A 510 18.41 31.79 -2.21
N LEU A 511 18.90 32.54 -1.22
CA LEU A 511 18.09 33.61 -0.62
C LEU A 511 18.01 34.75 -1.63
N LYS A 512 16.81 35.01 -2.17
CA LYS A 512 16.56 36.22 -2.94
C LYS A 512 16.70 37.43 -2.00
N PRO A 513 17.43 38.50 -2.39
CA PRO A 513 17.40 39.73 -1.61
C PRO A 513 15.99 40.31 -1.65
N SER A 514 15.50 40.75 -0.49
CA SER A 514 14.40 41.72 -0.43
C SER A 514 14.78 42.96 -1.25
N ALA A 515 13.78 43.60 -1.87
CA ALA A 515 13.87 44.52 -3.01
C ALA A 515 14.62 45.86 -2.77
N THR A 516 15.54 45.94 -1.81
CA THR A 516 16.23 47.20 -1.46
C THR A 516 17.73 47.11 -1.18
N ALA A 517 18.40 45.97 -1.35
CA ALA A 517 19.84 45.88 -1.03
C ALA A 517 20.75 45.87 -2.27
N VAL A 518 21.53 46.95 -2.41
CA VAL A 518 22.64 47.11 -3.36
C VAL A 518 23.92 46.49 -2.76
N SER A 519 24.66 45.75 -3.59
CA SER A 519 26.01 45.19 -3.37
C SER A 519 26.13 43.87 -2.58
N GLY A 520 26.72 42.87 -3.24
CA GLY A 520 26.96 41.53 -2.71
C GLY A 520 28.05 41.46 -1.63
N ARG A 521 27.90 40.48 -0.73
CA ARG A 521 28.93 40.07 0.25
C ARG A 521 29.12 38.55 0.16
N ARG A 522 30.36 38.09 0.30
CA ARG A 522 30.74 36.67 0.39
C ARG A 522 30.96 36.28 1.85
N TYR A 523 30.59 35.07 2.20
CA TYR A 523 30.88 34.43 3.48
C TYR A 523 31.85 33.26 3.26
N HIS A 524 32.73 32.99 4.22
CA HIS A 524 33.58 31.80 4.24
C HIS A 524 33.40 31.10 5.60
N THR A 525 33.22 29.77 5.59
CA THR A 525 33.25 28.93 6.81
C THR A 525 34.25 27.77 6.63
N ALA A 526 34.95 27.40 7.70
CA ALA A 526 35.86 26.26 7.77
C ALA A 526 35.19 25.07 8.51
N ARG A 527 35.49 23.81 8.13
CA ARG A 527 34.75 22.61 8.58
C ARG A 527 35.66 21.47 9.08
N HIS A 528 35.15 20.67 10.03
CA HIS A 528 35.61 19.31 10.37
C HIS A 528 34.59 18.26 9.90
N CYS A 529 35.08 17.16 9.31
CA CYS A 529 34.28 16.00 8.91
C CYS A 529 35.00 14.71 9.36
N THR A 530 34.28 13.73 9.90
CA THR A 530 34.82 12.41 10.27
C THR A 530 34.04 11.31 9.56
N ALA A 531 34.74 10.27 9.09
CA ALA A 531 34.14 9.10 8.43
C ALA A 531 33.52 8.12 9.45
N LEU A 532 32.34 7.56 9.13
CA LEU A 532 31.72 6.44 9.86
C LEU A 532 32.31 5.09 9.36
N PRO A 533 32.78 4.20 10.25
CA PRO A 533 33.14 2.83 9.89
C PRO A 533 32.01 1.87 10.25
N GLU A 534 31.24 1.39 9.28
CA GLU A 534 30.35 0.25 9.47
C GLU A 534 30.29 -0.60 8.20
N LEU A 535 31.17 -1.60 8.13
CA LEU A 535 31.01 -2.89 7.44
C LEU A 535 32.28 -3.72 7.72
N GLN A 536 32.35 -4.45 8.85
CA GLN A 536 32.99 -5.78 8.93
C GLN A 536 32.47 -6.59 10.15
N PRO A 537 32.31 -7.92 10.04
CA PRO A 537 31.65 -8.77 11.04
C PRO A 537 32.59 -9.34 12.13
N ALA A 538 31.97 -9.85 13.19
CA ALA A 538 32.51 -10.19 14.51
C ALA A 538 33.63 -11.25 14.60
N ALA A 539 34.55 -11.04 15.57
CA ALA A 539 35.14 -12.09 16.42
C ALA A 539 35.76 -11.50 17.70
N SER A 540 35.52 -12.15 18.85
CA SER A 540 36.17 -11.96 20.18
C SER A 540 36.59 -13.37 20.70
N PRO A 541 37.39 -13.59 21.79
CA PRO A 541 37.75 -12.71 22.95
C PRO A 541 39.22 -12.91 23.50
N PRO A 542 39.58 -12.78 24.82
CA PRO A 542 40.26 -11.65 25.49
C PRO A 542 41.56 -12.10 26.29
N PRO A 543 42.06 -11.49 27.41
CA PRO A 543 41.91 -10.14 28.02
C PRO A 543 43.24 -9.44 28.44
N ALA A 544 43.19 -8.14 28.78
CA ALA A 544 43.99 -7.54 29.87
C ALA A 544 43.36 -6.23 30.38
N ALA A 545 43.53 -6.00 31.68
CA ALA A 545 42.76 -5.11 32.56
C ALA A 545 43.38 -3.70 32.79
N LEU A 546 42.66 -2.93 33.63
CA LEU A 546 42.96 -1.63 34.30
C LEU A 546 42.43 -0.38 33.57
N ALA A 547 41.88 0.66 34.20
CA ALA A 547 41.19 0.91 35.47
C ALA A 547 40.75 2.41 35.44
N ASP A 548 39.66 2.70 36.14
CA ASP A 548 39.26 3.97 36.78
C ASP A 548 38.94 5.26 35.99
N GLY A 549 37.65 5.63 36.04
CA GLY A 549 37.19 6.72 36.91
C GLY A 549 36.89 8.09 36.29
N ALA A 550 35.60 8.47 36.20
CA ALA A 550 35.02 9.65 36.87
C ALA A 550 33.61 9.97 36.34
N ALA A 551 32.68 10.18 37.27
CA ALA A 551 31.31 10.62 37.05
C ALA A 551 31.20 12.16 37.12
N ALA A 552 30.27 12.74 36.35
CA ALA A 552 29.49 13.92 36.77
C ALA A 552 28.26 14.13 35.85
N ALA A 553 27.15 14.50 36.46
CA ALA A 553 25.83 14.67 35.89
C ALA A 553 25.48 16.14 35.58
N ALA A 554 24.65 16.36 34.56
CA ALA A 554 23.63 17.41 34.36
C ALA A 554 23.18 17.30 32.87
N GLY A 555 21.92 17.33 32.45
CA GLY A 555 20.74 17.99 32.97
C GLY A 555 20.29 19.09 31.98
N GLY A 556 19.38 18.77 31.06
CA GLY A 556 18.43 19.75 30.49
C GLY A 556 18.53 20.13 29.00
N ALA A 557 17.33 20.24 28.41
CA ALA A 557 16.93 20.93 27.17
C ALA A 557 17.19 20.23 25.82
N GLY A 558 16.15 19.55 25.33
CA GLY A 558 16.04 19.06 23.95
C GLY A 558 15.82 20.21 22.97
N GLY A 559 16.83 20.46 22.13
CA GLY A 559 16.70 21.18 20.87
C GLY A 559 17.09 20.22 19.74
N SER A 560 16.21 20.02 18.76
CA SER A 560 16.47 19.18 17.60
C SER A 560 17.64 19.77 16.80
N SER A 561 18.76 19.06 16.75
CA SER A 561 20.02 19.53 16.16
C SER A 561 20.09 19.15 14.68
N LEU A 562 20.21 20.13 13.79
CA LEU A 562 20.36 19.90 12.35
C LEU A 562 21.77 19.42 12.02
N VAL A 563 21.85 18.26 11.39
CA VAL A 563 23.10 17.64 10.93
C VAL A 563 23.48 18.20 9.56
N GLY A 564 24.71 18.72 9.42
CA GLY A 564 25.23 19.26 8.16
C GLY A 564 25.74 18.19 7.20
N VAL A 565 25.53 18.39 5.90
CA VAL A 565 25.96 17.49 4.81
C VAL A 565 26.94 18.23 3.88
N CYS A 566 28.02 17.59 3.44
CA CYS A 566 28.92 18.13 2.39
C CYS A 566 29.29 17.09 1.33
N GLU A 567 29.67 17.58 0.14
CA GLU A 567 30.18 16.77 -0.96
C GLU A 567 31.72 16.79 -0.94
N VAL A 568 32.32 15.61 -1.04
CA VAL A 568 33.76 15.41 -0.99
C VAL A 568 34.36 15.62 -2.39
N SER A 569 35.43 16.38 -2.49
CA SER A 569 36.10 16.72 -3.76
C SER A 569 37.62 16.76 -3.60
N GLY A 570 38.35 16.76 -4.71
CA GLY A 570 39.81 16.88 -4.72
C GLY A 570 40.59 15.66 -4.20
N CYS A 571 39.94 14.58 -3.78
CA CYS A 571 40.59 13.39 -3.25
C CYS A 571 41.57 12.75 -4.24
N ASN A 572 42.72 12.32 -3.71
CA ASN A 572 43.69 11.48 -4.43
C ASN A 572 43.09 10.09 -4.76
N ASP A 573 42.18 9.60 -3.92
CA ASP A 573 41.34 8.46 -4.24
C ASP A 573 40.10 8.94 -5.02
N GLY A 574 40.08 8.67 -6.33
CA GLY A 574 39.00 9.06 -7.21
C GLY A 574 37.63 8.49 -6.82
N SER A 575 37.59 7.39 -6.04
CA SER A 575 36.33 6.77 -5.60
C SER A 575 35.58 7.55 -4.52
N LEU A 576 36.25 8.54 -3.90
CA LEU A 576 35.70 9.39 -2.85
C LEU A 576 35.20 10.74 -3.36
N ASN A 577 35.60 11.16 -4.57
CA ASN A 577 35.12 12.38 -5.19
C ASN A 577 33.63 12.23 -5.57
N GLY A 578 32.80 13.21 -5.19
CA GLY A 578 31.36 13.22 -5.42
C GLY A 578 30.53 12.50 -4.34
N ARG A 579 31.18 11.95 -3.29
CA ARG A 579 30.44 11.31 -2.18
C ARG A 579 29.90 12.35 -1.20
N VAL A 580 28.70 12.08 -0.70
CA VAL A 580 28.00 12.89 0.30
C VAL A 580 28.29 12.35 1.70
N MET A 581 28.85 13.18 2.58
CA MET A 581 29.18 12.82 3.96
C MET A 581 28.40 13.65 4.99
N VAL A 582 28.14 13.05 6.16
CA VAL A 582 27.37 13.62 7.26
C VAL A 582 28.32 14.05 8.39
N CYS A 583 28.20 15.29 8.88
CA CYS A 583 29.09 15.83 9.92
C CYS A 583 28.66 15.40 11.33
N ALA A 584 29.62 15.14 12.23
CA ALA A 584 29.36 14.53 13.53
C ALA A 584 29.00 15.51 14.68
N SER A 585 28.88 16.83 14.48
CA SER A 585 28.52 17.76 15.57
C SER A 585 27.68 18.98 15.10
N PRO A 586 26.89 19.60 16.01
CA PRO A 586 26.03 20.76 15.70
C PRO A 586 26.83 22.01 15.31
N CYS A 587 26.28 22.80 14.38
CA CYS A 587 26.75 24.15 14.13
C CYS A 587 26.15 25.11 15.16
N THR A 588 26.98 25.72 16.01
CA THR A 588 26.62 26.97 16.69
C THR A 588 27.80 27.94 16.66
N GLN A 589 27.87 28.73 15.58
CA GLN A 589 28.06 30.17 15.62
C GLN A 589 28.12 30.71 14.18
N LEU A 590 27.09 31.44 13.76
CA LEU A 590 27.21 32.43 12.69
C LEU A 590 27.49 33.77 13.39
N GLY A 591 28.76 34.16 13.46
CA GLY A 591 29.10 35.52 13.83
C GLY A 591 28.95 36.44 12.63
N LEU A 592 28.07 37.44 12.72
CA LEU A 592 28.21 38.66 11.92
C LEU A 592 29.34 39.50 12.54
N GLU A 593 30.07 40.28 11.74
CA GLU A 593 31.14 41.19 12.20
C GLU A 593 30.66 42.21 13.26
N ASP A 594 29.36 42.31 13.47
CA ASP A 594 28.67 43.35 14.23
C ASP A 594 28.24 42.92 15.65
N GLY A 595 28.42 41.65 16.04
CA GLY A 595 28.25 41.22 17.44
C GLY A 595 26.82 41.16 18.00
N GLN A 596 25.78 40.96 17.18
CA GLN A 596 24.44 40.63 17.69
C GLN A 596 24.01 39.20 17.34
N ASP A 597 23.52 38.48 18.36
CA ASP A 597 22.89 37.17 18.22
C ASP A 597 21.48 37.31 17.62
N VAL A 598 21.16 36.47 16.64
CA VAL A 598 19.79 36.27 16.16
C VAL A 598 19.27 34.98 16.80
N GLN A 599 18.26 35.09 17.67
CA GLN A 599 17.47 33.93 18.06
C GLN A 599 16.54 33.55 16.89
N LEU A 600 16.53 32.25 16.54
CA LEU A 600 15.56 31.64 15.64
C LEU A 600 14.27 31.29 16.38
#